data_AF-A0A842TFZ3-F1
#
_entry.id   AF-A0A842TFZ3-F1
#
_cell.length_a   1.000
_cell.length_b   1.000
_cell.length_c   1.000
_cell.angle_alpha   90.00
_cell.angle_beta   90.00
_cell.angle_gamma   90.00
#
_symmetry.space_group_name_H-M   'P 1'
#
loop_
_entity.id
_entity.type
_entity.pdbx_description
1 polymer ?
#
loop_
_entity_poly.entity_id
_entity_poly.type
_entity_poly.pdbx_seq_one_letter_code
_entity_poly.pdbx_strand_id
1 'polypeptide(L)'
;MTEEPIIEINIEFWKRQKGPEEIQLLEAERSSRYTHLDNDMNLIGEFTIDGRFGGTIGVKTESWNIHKNHPAEINLIEYNIFKIFDSENKWAGTLEECIIDEIAQSYKSDPHFVFSVAIEGMDFNFPLIQRPGFYIFPFTVDDKSKDVEFFLIEKKKLSIGSDWNVKRCVTVGYKAAHIDDKWGNKIKISTFDHEVSKNDYFLYYLILFSATLSYQNDMKQRIKEYSKAIKDGLLILHVSDKVLNRYAEKPVKIKRVVERKPKKKQEEKPKISAKNEKKPPDIKKSIENDIKKTSVKRKTRDEEKEEPKDGKREPEQKIEDFGFKIEDPIEEVDGIGKKTGKKLRELGIKTIGDLINANIDELTQGLEDVTWISKSRLEEWQTLCSNNII
;
A
#
# COMPACT_ATOMS: atom_id res chain seq x y z
N MET A 1 -13.05 20.77 6.43
CA MET A 1 -14.20 19.94 6.03
C MET A 1 -13.78 18.48 6.13
N THR A 2 -14.60 17.60 6.70
CA THR A 2 -14.34 16.16 6.62
C THR A 2 -14.87 15.67 5.29
N GLU A 3 -13.99 15.33 4.36
CA GLU A 3 -14.38 14.69 3.10
C GLU A 3 -15.10 13.37 3.42
N GLU A 4 -16.26 13.16 2.79
CA GLU A 4 -16.97 11.88 2.89
C GLU A 4 -16.18 10.81 2.13
N PRO A 5 -16.01 9.60 2.70
CA PRO A 5 -15.31 8.54 2.03
C PRO A 5 -16.10 8.02 0.83
N ILE A 6 -15.41 7.72 -0.26
CA ILE A 6 -15.98 7.18 -1.51
C ILE A 6 -16.33 5.71 -1.33
N ILE A 7 -15.39 4.94 -0.77
CA ILE A 7 -15.56 3.53 -0.40
C ILE A 7 -15.07 3.35 1.03
N GLU A 8 -15.83 2.58 1.80
CA GLU A 8 -15.45 2.11 3.13
C GLU A 8 -15.22 0.60 3.15
N ILE A 9 -14.06 0.18 3.65
CA ILE A 9 -13.73 -1.21 3.89
C ILE A 9 -13.64 -1.43 5.40
N ASN A 10 -14.31 -2.47 5.89
CA ASN A 10 -14.16 -2.89 7.28
C ASN A 10 -13.56 -4.28 7.32
N ILE A 11 -12.44 -4.42 8.03
CA ILE A 11 -11.74 -5.68 8.26
C ILE A 11 -11.98 -6.09 9.70
N GLU A 12 -12.42 -7.33 9.91
CA GLU A 12 -12.60 -7.92 11.22
C GLU A 12 -11.77 -9.19 11.36
N PHE A 13 -10.78 -9.15 12.26
CA PHE A 13 -9.99 -10.32 12.63
C PHE A 13 -10.68 -11.10 13.74
N TRP A 14 -10.72 -12.42 13.58
CA TRP A 14 -11.36 -13.32 14.53
C TRP A 14 -10.48 -13.49 15.78
N LYS A 15 -11.02 -13.17 16.96
CA LYS A 15 -10.28 -13.23 18.25
C LYS A 15 -9.82 -14.63 18.63
N ARG A 16 -10.55 -15.66 18.20
CA ARG A 16 -10.09 -17.04 18.24
C ARG A 16 -9.81 -17.45 16.81
N GLN A 17 -8.62 -17.98 16.57
CA GLN A 17 -8.43 -18.85 15.42
C GLN A 17 -9.52 -19.92 15.53
N LYS A 18 -10.35 -20.07 14.49
CA LYS A 18 -11.38 -21.10 14.48
C LYS A 18 -10.71 -22.42 14.82
N GLY A 19 -11.33 -23.23 15.68
CA GLY A 19 -10.72 -24.49 16.12
C GLY A 19 -10.45 -25.39 14.90
N PRO A 20 -9.50 -26.34 14.98
CA PRO A 20 -9.20 -27.25 13.87
C PRO A 20 -10.44 -27.95 13.31
N GLU A 21 -11.47 -28.20 14.13
CA GLU A 21 -12.73 -28.82 13.71
C GLU A 21 -13.66 -27.89 12.91
N GLU A 22 -13.78 -26.61 13.28
CA GLU A 22 -14.52 -25.61 12.49
C GLU A 22 -13.75 -25.28 11.20
N ILE A 23 -12.42 -25.27 11.30
CA ILE A 23 -11.54 -25.15 10.14
C ILE A 23 -11.68 -26.37 9.25
N GLN A 24 -11.76 -27.60 9.78
CA GLN A 24 -11.97 -28.84 9.02
C GLN A 24 -13.36 -28.92 8.39
N LEU A 25 -14.40 -28.46 9.08
CA LEU A 25 -15.77 -28.43 8.54
C LEU A 25 -15.84 -27.43 7.39
N LEU A 26 -15.25 -26.25 7.58
CA LEU A 26 -15.10 -25.30 6.51
C LEU A 26 -14.13 -25.86 5.45
N GLU A 27 -13.04 -26.57 5.76
CA GLU A 27 -12.06 -27.15 4.81
C GLU A 27 -12.65 -28.24 3.93
N ALA A 28 -13.50 -29.07 4.50
CA ALA A 28 -14.32 -30.05 3.80
C ALA A 28 -15.28 -29.36 2.82
N GLU A 29 -15.83 -28.20 3.17
CA GLU A 29 -16.57 -27.33 2.25
C GLU A 29 -15.68 -26.47 1.31
N ARG A 30 -14.41 -26.19 1.68
CA ARG A 30 -13.46 -25.24 1.06
C ARG A 30 -12.61 -25.87 -0.04
N SER A 31 -12.30 -27.17 0.02
CA SER A 31 -11.41 -27.84 -0.95
C SER A 31 -11.93 -27.80 -2.40
N SER A 32 -13.22 -27.52 -2.59
CA SER A 32 -13.83 -27.31 -3.91
C SER A 32 -13.92 -25.84 -4.35
N ARG A 33 -13.79 -24.87 -3.42
CA ARG A 33 -14.07 -23.44 -3.68
C ARG A 33 -12.85 -22.52 -3.64
N TYR A 34 -11.85 -22.81 -2.81
CA TYR A 34 -10.65 -22.00 -2.69
C TYR A 34 -9.53 -22.57 -3.55
N THR A 35 -9.41 -22.08 -4.78
CA THR A 35 -8.21 -22.29 -5.57
C THR A 35 -7.05 -21.58 -4.86
N HIS A 36 -5.92 -22.26 -4.62
CA HIS A 36 -4.68 -21.70 -4.03
C HIS A 36 -4.62 -21.49 -2.50
N LEU A 37 -5.52 -22.08 -1.72
CA LEU A 37 -5.31 -22.21 -0.28
C LEU A 37 -4.20 -23.24 -0.02
N ASP A 38 -3.13 -22.83 0.67
CA ASP A 38 -2.08 -23.76 1.08
C ASP A 38 -2.56 -24.58 2.29
N ASN A 39 -2.10 -25.83 2.42
CA ASN A 39 -2.50 -26.73 3.52
C ASN A 39 -2.16 -26.18 4.93
N ASP A 40 -1.23 -25.22 5.00
CA ASP A 40 -0.71 -24.59 6.22
C ASP A 40 -1.21 -23.13 6.41
N MET A 41 -2.24 -22.73 5.67
CA MET A 41 -2.87 -21.41 5.73
C MET A 41 -4.02 -21.36 6.72
N ASN A 42 -3.97 -20.43 7.67
CA ASN A 42 -5.05 -20.17 8.62
C ASN A 42 -5.87 -18.94 8.21
N LEU A 43 -7.18 -19.08 8.11
CA LEU A 43 -8.06 -17.92 7.94
C LEU A 43 -8.18 -17.15 9.27
N ILE A 44 -7.90 -15.86 9.22
CA ILE A 44 -7.78 -14.99 10.40
C ILE A 44 -8.83 -13.89 10.47
N GLY A 45 -9.58 -13.68 9.39
CA GLY A 45 -10.60 -12.65 9.36
C GLY A 45 -11.33 -12.56 8.03
N GLU A 46 -12.17 -11.56 7.95
CA GLU A 46 -12.96 -11.21 6.78
C GLU A 46 -12.96 -9.71 6.57
N PHE A 47 -13.30 -9.30 5.35
CA PHE A 47 -13.47 -7.89 5.02
C PHE A 47 -14.79 -7.65 4.29
N THR A 48 -15.35 -6.46 4.49
CA THR A 48 -16.54 -5.97 3.82
C THR A 48 -16.21 -4.70 3.07
N ILE A 49 -16.82 -4.50 1.90
CA ILE A 49 -16.72 -3.29 1.08
C ILE A 49 -18.11 -2.67 1.01
N ASP A 50 -18.27 -1.44 1.50
CA ASP A 50 -19.54 -0.72 1.63
C ASP A 50 -20.64 -1.56 2.30
N GLY A 51 -20.26 -2.28 3.36
CA GLY A 51 -21.14 -3.13 4.15
C GLY A 51 -21.51 -4.47 3.48
N ARG A 52 -21.01 -4.76 2.28
CA ARG A 52 -21.20 -6.06 1.62
C ARG A 52 -19.99 -6.95 1.87
N PHE A 53 -20.21 -8.24 2.02
CA PHE A 53 -19.13 -9.21 2.16
C PHE A 53 -18.19 -9.14 0.95
N GLY A 54 -16.92 -8.79 1.21
CA GLY A 54 -15.89 -8.62 0.18
C GLY A 54 -14.99 -9.85 0.05
N GLY A 55 -14.74 -10.56 1.15
CA GLY A 55 -13.89 -11.74 1.13
C GLY A 55 -13.29 -12.13 2.49
N THR A 56 -12.30 -13.01 2.44
CA THR A 56 -11.60 -13.55 3.62
C THR A 56 -10.11 -13.28 3.58
N ILE A 57 -9.48 -13.27 4.76
CA ILE A 57 -8.05 -13.06 4.94
C ILE A 57 -7.44 -14.31 5.57
N GLY A 58 -6.37 -14.82 4.97
CA GLY A 58 -5.56 -15.91 5.47
C GLY A 58 -4.13 -15.50 5.77
N VAL A 59 -3.51 -16.18 6.73
CA VAL A 59 -2.08 -16.07 7.01
C VAL A 59 -1.49 -17.46 7.23
N LYS A 60 -0.29 -17.67 6.69
CA LYS A 60 0.46 -18.90 6.88
C LYS A 60 1.24 -18.80 8.19
N THR A 61 0.85 -19.61 9.20
CA THR A 61 1.42 -19.49 10.56
C THR A 61 2.40 -20.59 10.95
N GLU A 62 2.51 -21.71 10.22
CA GLU A 62 3.44 -22.80 10.60
C GLU A 62 4.89 -22.33 10.73
N SER A 63 5.28 -21.32 9.96
CA SER A 63 6.59 -20.64 10.01
C SER A 63 6.89 -19.93 11.34
N TRP A 64 5.89 -19.71 12.20
CA TRP A 64 6.07 -18.89 13.40
C TRP A 64 6.62 -19.67 14.59
N ASN A 65 6.35 -20.97 14.65
CA ASN A 65 6.64 -21.78 15.82
C ASN A 65 8.05 -22.37 15.82
N ILE A 66 8.68 -22.46 14.65
CA ILE A 66 9.98 -23.13 14.46
C ILE A 66 11.11 -22.28 15.05
N HIS A 67 11.04 -20.96 14.89
CA HIS A 67 12.09 -20.03 15.36
C HIS A 67 12.19 -19.92 16.90
N LYS A 68 11.14 -20.27 17.66
CA LYS A 68 11.22 -20.29 19.12
C LYS A 68 12.23 -21.30 19.66
N ASN A 69 12.57 -22.33 18.87
CA ASN A 69 13.39 -23.44 19.33
C ASN A 69 14.84 -23.40 18.79
N HIS A 70 15.09 -22.80 17.62
CA HIS A 70 16.41 -22.79 16.97
C HIS A 70 16.75 -21.47 16.25
N PRO A 71 17.17 -20.41 16.96
CA PRO A 71 17.43 -19.10 16.37
C PRO A 71 18.66 -19.03 15.43
N ALA A 72 19.50 -20.07 15.40
CA ALA A 72 20.72 -20.11 14.57
C ALA A 72 20.46 -20.62 13.13
N GLU A 73 19.31 -21.26 12.89
CA GLU A 73 18.94 -21.78 11.58
C GLU A 73 17.75 -20.97 11.06
N ILE A 74 17.98 -20.10 10.07
CA ILE A 74 16.87 -19.53 9.31
C ILE A 74 16.58 -20.45 8.15
N ASN A 75 15.42 -21.09 8.22
CA ASN A 75 14.80 -21.65 7.04
C ASN A 75 14.26 -20.48 6.21
N LEU A 76 14.88 -20.17 5.07
CA LEU A 76 14.53 -19.05 4.17
C LEU A 76 13.12 -19.13 3.55
N ILE A 77 12.32 -20.08 3.99
CA ILE A 77 11.01 -20.45 3.45
C ILE A 77 9.90 -20.18 4.46
N GLU A 78 10.28 -19.76 5.66
CA GLU A 78 9.39 -19.44 6.76
C GLU A 78 9.16 -17.92 6.80
N TYR A 79 8.65 -17.38 5.68
CA TYR A 79 8.16 -16.02 5.58
C TYR A 79 6.65 -15.98 5.84
N ASN A 80 6.16 -14.85 6.36
CA ASN A 80 4.74 -14.64 6.48
C ASN A 80 4.17 -14.44 5.08
N ILE A 81 3.12 -15.20 4.80
CA ILE A 81 2.32 -15.08 3.60
C ILE A 81 0.93 -14.70 4.06
N PHE A 82 0.53 -13.49 3.71
CA PHE A 82 -0.84 -13.02 3.85
C PHE A 82 -1.53 -13.24 2.52
N LYS A 83 -2.70 -13.88 2.51
CA LYS A 83 -3.54 -14.00 1.32
C LYS A 83 -4.91 -13.41 1.58
N ILE A 84 -5.48 -12.83 0.54
CA ILE A 84 -6.88 -12.47 0.51
C ILE A 84 -7.60 -13.32 -0.53
N PHE A 85 -8.84 -13.67 -0.22
CA PHE A 85 -9.74 -14.34 -1.13
C PHE A 85 -10.99 -13.49 -1.29
N ASP A 86 -11.52 -13.38 -2.51
CA ASP A 86 -12.70 -12.58 -2.81
C ASP A 86 -14.00 -13.20 -2.25
N SER A 87 -15.14 -12.60 -2.56
CA SER A 87 -16.45 -13.09 -2.14
C SER A 87 -16.84 -14.44 -2.74
N GLU A 88 -16.21 -14.83 -3.85
CA GLU A 88 -16.35 -16.13 -4.49
C GLU A 88 -15.32 -17.16 -3.98
N ASN A 89 -14.47 -16.76 -3.04
CA ASN A 89 -13.37 -17.52 -2.46
C ASN A 89 -12.22 -17.79 -3.43
N LYS A 90 -12.11 -17.03 -4.51
CA LYS A 90 -10.96 -17.06 -5.40
C LYS A 90 -9.81 -16.27 -4.80
N TRP A 91 -8.59 -16.71 -5.08
CA TRP A 91 -7.39 -15.99 -4.68
C TRP A 91 -7.37 -14.60 -5.33
N ALA A 92 -7.41 -13.56 -4.51
CA ALA A 92 -7.41 -12.17 -4.99
C ALA A 92 -6.04 -11.50 -4.87
N GLY A 93 -5.21 -11.94 -3.92
CA GLY A 93 -3.87 -11.40 -3.74
C GLY A 93 -3.09 -12.02 -2.60
N THR A 94 -1.78 -11.80 -2.64
CA THR A 94 -0.78 -12.28 -1.68
C THR A 94 0.17 -11.15 -1.32
N LEU A 95 0.57 -11.08 -0.06
CA LEU A 95 1.67 -10.26 0.43
C LEU A 95 2.66 -11.18 1.16
N GLU A 96 3.89 -11.24 0.67
CA GLU A 96 4.96 -12.14 1.13
C GLU A 96 6.14 -11.35 1.69
N GLU A 97 6.67 -11.71 2.86
CA GLU A 97 7.91 -11.08 3.38
C GLU A 97 9.14 -11.43 2.53
N CYS A 98 10.00 -10.42 2.34
CA CYS A 98 11.30 -10.56 1.69
C CYS A 98 12.41 -10.54 2.75
N ILE A 99 12.52 -11.62 3.54
CA ILE A 99 13.39 -11.71 4.74
C ILE A 99 14.82 -11.24 4.48
N ILE A 100 15.42 -11.61 3.34
CA ILE A 100 16.80 -11.19 3.00
C ILE A 100 16.90 -9.66 2.87
N ASP A 101 15.94 -9.04 2.19
CA ASP A 101 15.91 -7.59 2.02
C ASP A 101 15.59 -6.87 3.33
N GLU A 102 14.73 -7.45 4.17
CA GLU A 102 14.43 -6.94 5.52
C GLU A 102 15.68 -6.92 6.39
N ILE A 103 16.40 -8.05 6.44
CA ILE A 103 17.68 -8.17 7.16
C ILE A 103 18.69 -7.17 6.62
N ALA A 104 18.85 -7.09 5.30
CA ALA A 104 19.81 -6.20 4.66
C ALA A 104 19.52 -4.72 5.01
N GLN A 105 18.25 -4.32 4.97
CA GLN A 105 17.84 -2.96 5.33
C GLN A 105 17.90 -2.68 6.83
N SER A 106 17.75 -3.71 7.68
CA SER A 106 17.75 -3.60 9.14
C SER A 106 19.12 -3.80 9.78
N TYR A 107 20.17 -4.11 9.01
CA TYR A 107 21.47 -4.50 9.56
C TYR A 107 22.09 -3.44 10.50
N LYS A 108 21.88 -2.15 10.19
CA LYS A 108 22.43 -0.99 10.92
C LYS A 108 21.37 -0.03 11.47
N SER A 109 20.10 -0.36 11.36
CA SER A 109 18.99 0.50 11.79
C SER A 109 17.93 -0.31 12.53
N ASP A 110 16.83 0.34 12.91
CA ASP A 110 15.64 -0.35 13.38
C ASP A 110 15.10 -1.32 12.32
N PRO A 111 14.32 -2.34 12.70
CA PRO A 111 13.73 -3.26 11.75
C PRO A 111 12.91 -2.55 10.66
N HIS A 112 13.23 -2.88 9.41
CA HIS A 112 12.54 -2.47 8.21
C HIS A 112 11.85 -3.67 7.57
N PHE A 113 10.57 -3.55 7.28
CA PHE A 113 9.83 -4.55 6.54
C PHE A 113 9.92 -4.33 5.03
N VAL A 114 9.94 -5.43 4.30
CA VAL A 114 9.96 -5.47 2.84
C VAL A 114 9.06 -6.60 2.44
N PHE A 115 8.04 -6.28 1.67
CA PHE A 115 7.13 -7.29 1.15
C PHE A 115 7.07 -7.27 -0.37
N SER A 116 6.76 -8.41 -0.95
CA SER A 116 6.34 -8.55 -2.34
C SER A 116 4.83 -8.76 -2.37
N VAL A 117 4.13 -7.92 -3.12
CA VAL A 117 2.67 -8.00 -3.29
C VAL A 117 2.35 -8.51 -4.70
N ALA A 118 1.53 -9.55 -4.77
CA ALA A 118 1.02 -10.14 -6.00
C ALA A 118 -0.51 -10.11 -5.96
N ILE A 119 -1.17 -9.64 -7.00
CA ILE A 119 -2.63 -9.50 -7.05
C ILE A 119 -3.14 -10.20 -8.31
N GLU A 120 -4.30 -10.87 -8.21
CA GLU A 120 -4.89 -11.57 -9.35
C GLU A 120 -5.18 -10.61 -10.51
N GLY A 121 -4.71 -10.95 -11.71
CA GLY A 121 -4.87 -10.13 -12.90
C GLY A 121 -3.74 -9.13 -13.16
N MET A 122 -2.82 -8.93 -12.22
CA MET A 122 -1.62 -8.13 -12.46
C MET A 122 -0.48 -8.98 -13.04
N ASP A 123 0.22 -8.44 -14.04
CA ASP A 123 1.37 -9.11 -14.68
C ASP A 123 2.66 -9.06 -13.86
N PHE A 124 2.70 -8.22 -12.82
CA PHE A 124 3.91 -7.93 -12.04
C PHE A 124 3.63 -7.96 -10.54
N ASN A 125 4.66 -8.33 -9.78
CA ASN A 125 4.68 -8.16 -8.34
C ASN A 125 5.24 -6.78 -8.00
N PHE A 126 4.61 -6.11 -7.04
CA PHE A 126 5.04 -4.79 -6.59
C PHE A 126 5.61 -4.86 -5.18
N PRO A 127 6.76 -4.20 -4.92
CA PRO A 127 7.33 -4.18 -3.59
C PRO A 127 6.56 -3.19 -2.67
N LEU A 128 6.35 -3.59 -1.42
CA LEU A 128 5.95 -2.70 -0.33
C LEU A 128 7.14 -2.52 0.59
N ILE A 129 7.74 -1.33 0.59
CA ILE A 129 9.02 -1.09 1.26
C ILE A 129 8.82 -0.13 2.42
N GLN A 130 9.22 -0.54 3.63
CA GLN A 130 9.23 0.35 4.78
C GLN A 130 10.45 1.27 4.78
N ARG A 131 10.20 2.57 4.90
CA ARG A 131 11.17 3.62 5.18
C ARG A 131 10.92 4.21 6.58
N PRO A 132 11.86 4.99 7.14
CA PRO A 132 11.64 5.65 8.43
C PRO A 132 10.34 6.48 8.42
N GLY A 133 9.33 6.02 9.16
CA GLY A 133 8.04 6.70 9.32
C GLY A 133 6.94 6.38 8.30
N PHE A 134 7.23 5.65 7.22
CA PHE A 134 6.24 5.37 6.17
C PHE A 134 6.55 4.11 5.37
N TYR A 135 5.57 3.60 4.63
CA TYR A 135 5.78 2.61 3.57
C TYR A 135 5.61 3.26 2.21
N ILE A 136 6.33 2.77 1.20
CA ILE A 136 6.14 3.16 -0.19
C ILE A 136 5.77 1.94 -1.02
N PHE A 137 4.80 2.11 -1.92
CA PHE A 137 4.51 1.10 -2.93
C PHE A 137 4.20 1.75 -4.28
N PRO A 138 4.67 1.12 -5.39
CA PRO A 138 4.23 1.46 -6.72
C PRO A 138 2.85 0.86 -7.04
N PHE A 139 2.05 1.55 -7.85
CA PHE A 139 0.72 1.13 -8.28
C PHE A 139 0.35 1.74 -9.64
N THR A 140 -0.35 0.99 -10.48
CA THR A 140 -0.85 1.46 -11.78
C THR A 140 -2.30 1.93 -11.66
N VAL A 141 -2.54 3.23 -11.77
CA VAL A 141 -3.87 3.82 -11.57
C VAL A 141 -4.85 3.46 -12.69
N ASP A 142 -4.38 3.48 -13.94
CA ASP A 142 -5.14 3.08 -15.13
C ASP A 142 -4.39 1.96 -15.88
N ASP A 143 -5.04 0.81 -16.02
CA ASP A 143 -4.56 -0.36 -16.76
C ASP A 143 -4.12 -0.01 -18.20
N LYS A 144 -4.69 1.05 -18.79
CA LYS A 144 -4.36 1.50 -20.14
C LYS A 144 -3.10 2.36 -20.20
N SER A 145 -2.89 3.20 -19.18
CA SER A 145 -1.81 4.19 -19.17
C SER A 145 -0.42 3.55 -19.12
N LYS A 146 -0.31 2.36 -18.51
CA LYS A 146 0.96 1.71 -18.12
C LYS A 146 1.84 2.57 -17.20
N ASP A 147 1.34 3.71 -16.75
CA ASP A 147 2.07 4.60 -15.86
C ASP A 147 2.01 4.03 -14.45
N VAL A 148 3.20 3.89 -13.84
CA VAL A 148 3.36 3.43 -12.47
C VAL A 148 3.55 4.66 -11.60
N GLU A 149 2.64 4.84 -10.66
CA GLU A 149 2.69 5.89 -9.65
C GLU A 149 3.13 5.33 -8.31
N PHE A 150 3.59 6.21 -7.41
CA PHE A 150 3.96 5.81 -6.06
C PHE A 150 2.95 6.33 -5.04
N PHE A 151 2.68 5.51 -4.05
CA PHE A 151 1.85 5.82 -2.89
C PHE A 151 2.66 5.67 -1.61
N LEU A 152 2.38 6.53 -0.64
CA LEU A 152 2.97 6.49 0.69
C LEU A 152 1.92 6.10 1.72
N ILE A 153 2.24 5.15 2.60
CA ILE A 153 1.45 4.83 3.78
C ILE A 153 2.18 5.38 5.00
N GLU A 154 1.76 6.54 5.47
CA GLU A 154 2.41 7.28 6.54
C GLU A 154 1.71 7.08 7.88
N LYS A 155 2.48 6.81 8.93
CA LYS A 155 1.91 6.69 10.28
C LYS A 155 1.49 8.07 10.79
N LYS A 156 0.30 8.17 11.38
CA LYS A 156 -0.13 9.41 12.04
C LYS A 156 0.69 9.64 13.31
N LYS A 157 1.35 10.80 13.43
CA LYS A 157 2.32 11.10 14.50
C LYS A 157 1.71 11.23 15.92
N LEU A 158 0.38 11.23 16.07
CA LEU A 158 -0.31 11.48 17.35
C LEU A 158 -1.55 10.59 17.58
N SER A 159 -1.61 9.39 17.00
CA SER A 159 -2.69 8.44 17.28
C SER A 159 -2.33 7.50 18.44
N ILE A 160 -3.30 7.23 19.33
CA ILE A 160 -3.20 6.19 20.37
C ILE A 160 -3.19 4.79 19.73
N GLY A 161 -3.65 4.67 18.48
CA GLY A 161 -3.62 3.46 17.65
C GLY A 161 -2.59 3.51 16.51
N SER A 162 -2.65 2.50 15.64
CA SER A 162 -1.87 2.42 14.40
C SER A 162 -2.65 3.04 13.25
N ASP A 163 -2.96 4.34 13.35
CA ASP A 163 -3.64 5.05 12.27
C ASP A 163 -2.64 5.39 11.16
N TRP A 164 -3.06 5.21 9.90
CA TRP A 164 -2.24 5.52 8.73
C TRP A 164 -2.98 6.40 7.73
N ASN A 165 -2.23 7.25 7.04
CA ASN A 165 -2.71 7.98 5.88
C ASN A 165 -2.06 7.40 4.63
N VAL A 166 -2.84 7.22 3.57
CA VAL A 166 -2.33 6.82 2.26
C VAL A 166 -2.34 8.05 1.36
N LYS A 167 -1.19 8.43 0.82
CA LYS A 167 -1.01 9.60 -0.04
C LYS A 167 -0.50 9.19 -1.41
N ARG A 168 -0.96 9.89 -2.44
CA ARG A 168 -0.45 9.76 -3.82
C ARG A 168 0.74 10.70 -4.01
N CYS A 169 1.86 10.22 -4.53
CA CYS A 169 3.09 11.03 -4.64
C CYS A 169 3.04 12.04 -5.79
N VAL A 170 2.42 11.70 -6.92
CA VAL A 170 2.40 12.55 -8.13
C VAL A 170 1.65 13.86 -7.87
N THR A 171 0.55 13.78 -7.13
CA THR A 171 -0.20 14.93 -6.66
C THR A 171 0.16 15.18 -5.20
N VAL A 172 1.23 15.93 -4.96
CA VAL A 172 1.83 16.14 -3.63
C VAL A 172 0.75 16.40 -2.57
N GLY A 173 0.67 15.50 -1.59
CA GLY A 173 -0.21 15.64 -0.43
C GLY A 173 -1.66 15.18 -0.63
N TYR A 174 -2.05 14.73 -1.82
CA TYR A 174 -3.42 14.26 -2.04
C TYR A 174 -3.67 12.95 -1.29
N LYS A 175 -4.69 12.97 -0.42
CA LYS A 175 -5.04 11.85 0.44
C LYS A 175 -5.85 10.84 -0.36
N ALA A 176 -5.28 9.68 -0.62
CA ALA A 176 -5.96 8.59 -1.31
C ALA A 176 -6.81 7.75 -0.37
N ALA A 177 -6.32 7.48 0.85
CA ALA A 177 -7.05 6.71 1.85
C ALA A 177 -6.62 7.02 3.29
N HIS A 178 -7.37 6.49 4.24
CA HIS A 178 -7.09 6.50 5.67
C HIS A 178 -7.36 5.10 6.23
N ILE A 179 -6.44 4.60 7.05
CA ILE A 179 -6.55 3.31 7.73
C ILE A 179 -6.63 3.60 9.23
N ASP A 180 -7.79 3.32 9.82
CA ASP A 180 -8.11 3.50 11.24
C ASP A 180 -8.11 2.13 11.91
N ASP A 181 -7.05 1.85 12.68
CA ASP A 181 -6.90 0.63 13.45
C ASP A 181 -7.46 0.84 14.86
N LYS A 182 -8.73 0.46 15.05
CA LYS A 182 -9.44 0.83 16.27
C LYS A 182 -8.99 0.05 17.50
N TRP A 183 -8.55 -1.20 17.40
CA TRP A 183 -8.09 -2.02 18.53
C TRP A 183 -7.33 -3.30 18.09
N GLY A 184 -6.61 -3.26 16.97
CA GLY A 184 -5.79 -4.37 16.46
C GLY A 184 -6.58 -5.55 15.87
N ASN A 185 -7.89 -5.62 16.10
CA ASN A 185 -8.79 -6.66 15.58
C ASN A 185 -9.88 -6.13 14.65
N LYS A 186 -10.06 -4.81 14.58
CA LYS A 186 -11.01 -4.14 13.67
C LYS A 186 -10.30 -2.97 13.01
N ILE A 187 -10.20 -3.02 11.69
CA ILE A 187 -9.58 -1.97 10.90
C ILE A 187 -10.63 -1.41 9.96
N LYS A 188 -10.74 -0.09 9.90
CA LYS A 188 -11.56 0.62 8.92
C LYS A 188 -10.65 1.31 7.91
N ILE A 189 -10.87 1.08 6.63
CA ILE A 189 -10.19 1.78 5.54
C ILE A 189 -11.22 2.67 4.86
N SER A 190 -10.92 3.96 4.77
CA SER A 190 -11.75 4.96 4.09
C SER A 190 -10.97 5.54 2.94
N THR A 191 -11.50 5.49 1.72
CA THR A 191 -10.83 6.00 0.52
C THR A 191 -11.44 7.33 0.05
N PHE A 192 -10.64 8.21 -0.54
CA PHE A 192 -11.04 9.58 -0.91
C PHE A 192 -10.63 9.98 -2.34
N ASP A 193 -9.75 9.23 -3.01
CA ASP A 193 -9.35 9.50 -4.40
C ASP A 193 -10.22 8.71 -5.38
N HIS A 194 -11.06 9.41 -6.15
CA HIS A 194 -12.00 8.81 -7.11
C HIS A 194 -11.36 7.90 -8.16
N GLU A 195 -10.10 8.12 -8.53
CA GLU A 195 -9.42 7.32 -9.56
C GLU A 195 -9.05 5.94 -9.04
N VAL A 196 -8.52 5.87 -7.81
CA VAL A 196 -8.05 4.60 -7.21
C VAL A 196 -9.08 3.96 -6.28
N SER A 197 -10.03 4.72 -5.73
CA SER A 197 -11.08 4.19 -4.84
C SER A 197 -11.92 3.09 -5.49
N LYS A 198 -12.10 3.12 -6.82
CA LYS A 198 -12.88 2.12 -7.56
C LYS A 198 -12.03 0.99 -8.15
N ASN A 199 -10.72 1.01 -7.89
CA ASN A 199 -9.79 0.01 -8.40
C ASN A 199 -9.59 -1.09 -7.34
N ASP A 200 -10.14 -2.28 -7.61
CA ASP A 200 -10.07 -3.42 -6.68
C ASP A 200 -8.63 -3.78 -6.29
N TYR A 201 -7.67 -3.66 -7.21
CA TYR A 201 -6.26 -3.93 -6.92
C TYR A 201 -5.68 -2.98 -5.88
N PHE A 202 -6.06 -1.69 -5.93
CA PHE A 202 -5.65 -0.72 -4.92
C PHE A 202 -6.25 -1.08 -3.56
N LEU A 203 -7.54 -1.43 -3.52
CA LEU A 203 -8.22 -1.82 -2.29
C LEU A 203 -7.60 -3.08 -1.66
N TYR A 204 -7.31 -4.09 -2.49
CA TYR A 204 -6.64 -5.32 -2.09
C TYR A 204 -5.24 -5.06 -1.52
N TYR A 205 -4.50 -4.13 -2.10
CA TYR A 205 -3.21 -3.70 -1.56
C TYR A 205 -3.36 -3.16 -0.13
N LEU A 206 -4.34 -2.29 0.10
CA LEU A 206 -4.59 -1.72 1.43
C LEU A 206 -5.06 -2.78 2.42
N ILE A 207 -5.92 -3.71 2.01
CA ILE A 207 -6.37 -4.83 2.86
C ILE A 207 -5.20 -5.73 3.26
N LEU A 208 -4.33 -6.09 2.31
CA LEU A 208 -3.13 -6.89 2.57
C LEU A 208 -2.18 -6.17 3.51
N PHE A 209 -1.92 -4.87 3.30
CA PHE A 209 -1.13 -4.07 4.25
C PHE A 209 -1.76 -4.06 5.64
N SER A 210 -3.07 -3.81 5.74
CA SER A 210 -3.80 -3.81 7.01
C SER A 210 -3.72 -5.16 7.73
N ALA A 211 -3.71 -6.28 7.00
CA ALA A 211 -3.51 -7.61 7.56
C ALA A 211 -2.15 -7.76 8.26
N THR A 212 -1.11 -7.04 7.81
CA THR A 212 0.21 -7.09 8.46
C THR A 212 0.24 -6.39 9.83
N LEU A 213 -0.66 -5.43 10.08
CA LEU A 213 -0.60 -4.56 11.28
C LEU A 213 -0.65 -5.37 12.58
N SER A 214 -1.51 -6.40 12.64
CA SER A 214 -1.64 -7.28 13.80
C SER A 214 -0.40 -8.13 14.09
N TYR A 215 0.55 -8.20 13.16
CA TYR A 215 1.73 -9.07 13.19
C TYR A 215 3.06 -8.31 13.25
N GLN A 216 3.04 -6.97 13.14
CA GLN A 216 4.27 -6.17 13.04
C GLN A 216 5.22 -6.33 14.23
N ASN A 217 4.71 -6.53 15.44
CA ASN A 217 5.58 -6.67 16.62
C ASN A 217 6.40 -7.96 16.56
N ASP A 218 5.75 -9.05 16.18
CA ASP A 218 6.40 -10.35 16.06
C ASP A 218 7.39 -10.37 14.89
N MET A 219 7.00 -9.78 13.74
CA MET A 219 7.91 -9.59 12.61
C MET A 219 9.13 -8.75 12.99
N LYS A 220 8.97 -7.64 13.73
CA LYS A 220 10.09 -6.82 14.23
C LYS A 220 11.02 -7.61 15.13
N GLN A 221 10.46 -8.37 16.06
CA GLN A 221 11.25 -9.17 17.00
C GLN A 221 12.09 -10.20 16.25
N ARG A 222 11.49 -10.88 15.28
CA ARG A 222 12.17 -11.85 14.41
C ARG A 222 13.30 -11.21 13.59
N ILE A 223 13.06 -10.07 12.96
CA ILE A 223 14.10 -9.33 12.21
C ILE A 223 15.27 -8.93 13.13
N LYS A 224 15.00 -8.53 14.38
CA LYS A 224 16.05 -8.22 15.37
C LYS A 224 16.87 -9.46 15.72
N GLU A 225 16.21 -10.60 15.94
CA GLU A 225 16.88 -11.87 16.23
C GLU A 225 17.78 -12.31 15.06
N TYR A 226 17.29 -12.19 13.83
CA TYR A 226 18.09 -12.47 12.63
C TYR A 226 19.28 -11.55 12.49
N SER A 227 19.06 -10.25 12.67
CA SER A 227 20.12 -9.24 12.60
C SER A 227 21.19 -9.49 13.67
N LYS A 228 20.80 -9.96 14.86
CA LYS A 228 21.73 -10.35 15.93
C LYS A 228 22.50 -11.63 15.55
N ALA A 229 21.82 -12.69 15.11
CA ALA A 229 22.46 -13.93 14.70
C ALA A 229 23.51 -13.72 13.60
N ILE A 230 23.27 -12.79 12.67
CA ILE A 230 24.25 -12.40 11.64
C ILE A 230 25.46 -11.71 12.25
N LYS A 231 25.25 -10.76 13.16
CA LYS A 231 26.34 -10.04 13.84
C LYS A 231 27.22 -10.98 14.65
N ASP A 232 26.61 -12.00 15.25
CA ASP A 232 27.29 -13.01 16.06
C ASP A 232 27.95 -14.10 15.19
N GLY A 233 27.77 -14.07 13.85
CA GLY A 233 28.30 -15.10 12.94
C GLY A 233 27.63 -16.47 13.11
N LEU A 234 26.45 -16.50 13.74
CA LEU A 234 25.69 -17.71 14.07
C LEU A 234 24.64 -18.04 13.02
N LEU A 235 24.30 -17.08 12.14
CA LEU A 235 23.23 -17.29 11.19
C LEU A 235 23.66 -18.26 10.08
N ILE A 236 22.97 -19.38 9.99
CA ILE A 236 23.02 -20.27 8.83
C ILE A 236 21.72 -20.11 8.03
N LEU A 237 21.87 -19.73 6.76
CA LEU A 237 20.77 -19.63 5.81
C LEU A 237 20.57 -20.97 5.13
N HIS A 238 19.42 -21.61 5.39
CA HIS A 238 19.03 -22.85 4.75
C HIS A 238 17.87 -22.61 3.79
N VAL A 239 17.98 -23.10 2.56
CA VAL A 239 16.83 -23.27 1.68
C VAL A 239 16.26 -24.65 1.97
N SER A 240 15.09 -24.74 2.62
CA SER A 240 14.40 -26.01 2.85
C SER A 240 14.17 -26.80 1.57
N ASP A 241 14.21 -28.11 1.75
CA ASP A 241 13.93 -29.09 0.71
C ASP A 241 12.56 -28.88 0.08
N LYS A 242 11.57 -28.33 0.79
CA LYS A 242 10.22 -28.07 0.23
C LYS A 242 10.30 -27.08 -0.94
N VAL A 243 11.10 -26.02 -0.84
CA VAL A 243 11.29 -25.06 -1.94
C VAL A 243 12.27 -25.57 -2.96
N LEU A 244 13.37 -26.19 -2.54
CA LEU A 244 14.26 -26.84 -3.49
C LEU A 244 13.49 -27.84 -4.34
N ASN A 245 12.61 -28.65 -3.77
CA ASN A 245 11.76 -29.59 -4.51
C ASN A 245 10.75 -28.88 -5.41
N ARG A 246 10.11 -27.80 -4.95
CA ARG A 246 9.21 -26.99 -5.80
C ARG A 246 9.92 -26.44 -7.05
N TYR A 247 11.21 -26.11 -6.94
CA TYR A 247 12.02 -25.61 -8.07
C TYR A 247 12.82 -26.71 -8.79
N ALA A 248 13.05 -27.86 -8.16
CA ALA A 248 13.74 -29.02 -8.72
C ALA A 248 12.79 -29.96 -9.48
N GLU A 249 11.46 -29.77 -9.35
CA GLU A 249 10.50 -30.36 -10.26
C GLU A 249 10.93 -30.05 -11.70
N LYS A 250 11.16 -31.13 -12.45
CA LYS A 250 11.92 -31.16 -13.71
C LYS A 250 11.54 -29.97 -14.59
N PRO A 251 12.52 -29.31 -15.25
CA PRO A 251 12.24 -28.21 -16.17
C PRO A 251 11.06 -28.62 -17.02
N VAL A 252 9.97 -27.85 -16.93
CA VAL A 252 8.79 -28.05 -17.78
C VAL A 252 9.36 -28.28 -19.15
N LYS A 253 9.18 -29.48 -19.71
CA LYS A 253 9.62 -29.75 -21.08
C LYS A 253 8.76 -28.83 -21.92
N ILE A 254 9.24 -27.60 -22.13
CA ILE A 254 8.68 -26.68 -23.10
C ILE A 254 8.77 -27.51 -24.36
N LYS A 255 7.62 -28.00 -24.82
CA LYS A 255 7.53 -28.63 -26.14
C LYS A 255 8.13 -27.57 -27.03
N ARG A 256 9.36 -27.80 -27.52
CA ARG A 256 9.96 -26.93 -28.52
C ARG A 256 8.86 -26.73 -29.52
N VAL A 257 8.38 -25.49 -29.65
CA VAL A 257 7.55 -25.12 -30.77
C VAL A 257 8.44 -25.49 -31.93
N VAL A 258 8.16 -26.63 -32.56
CA VAL A 258 8.89 -27.07 -33.74
C VAL A 258 8.64 -25.92 -34.68
N GLU A 259 9.68 -25.10 -34.92
CA GLU A 259 9.62 -24.06 -35.92
C GLU A 259 9.08 -24.75 -37.15
N ARG A 260 7.83 -24.44 -37.48
CA ARG A 260 7.24 -24.91 -38.73
C ARG A 260 8.16 -24.29 -39.76
N LYS A 261 9.06 -25.10 -40.33
CA LYS A 261 9.89 -24.70 -41.47
C LYS A 261 8.96 -23.90 -42.37
N PRO A 262 9.27 -22.63 -42.65
CA PRO A 262 8.40 -21.81 -43.49
C PRO A 262 8.09 -22.66 -44.71
N LYS A 263 6.81 -23.01 -44.89
CA LYS A 263 6.37 -23.72 -46.10
C LYS A 263 6.96 -22.90 -47.22
N LYS A 264 7.91 -23.48 -47.98
CA LYS A 264 8.39 -22.88 -49.23
C LYS A 264 7.13 -22.44 -49.95
N LYS A 265 6.90 -21.12 -50.03
CA LYS A 265 5.92 -20.57 -50.94
C LYS A 265 6.35 -21.12 -52.29
N GLN A 266 5.66 -22.14 -52.77
CA GLN A 266 5.70 -22.43 -54.19
C GLN A 266 5.22 -21.12 -54.82
N GLU A 267 6.10 -20.54 -55.63
CA GLU A 267 5.78 -19.41 -56.49
C GLU A 267 4.65 -19.85 -57.43
N GLU A 268 3.42 -19.75 -56.95
CA GLU A 268 2.27 -19.73 -57.83
C GLU A 268 2.37 -18.44 -58.63
N LYS A 269 2.86 -18.57 -59.86
CA LYS A 269 2.83 -17.51 -60.86
C LYS A 269 1.43 -16.89 -60.87
N PRO A 270 1.30 -15.56 -60.74
CA PRO A 270 0.01 -14.90 -60.74
C PRO A 270 -0.66 -15.15 -62.10
N LYS A 271 -1.71 -15.98 -62.10
CA LYS A 271 -2.70 -15.97 -63.18
C LYS A 271 -3.50 -14.68 -63.04
N ILE A 272 -3.12 -13.69 -63.85
CA ILE A 272 -3.90 -12.48 -64.08
C ILE A 272 -5.25 -12.92 -64.68
N SER A 273 -6.29 -13.00 -63.86
CA SER A 273 -7.66 -12.96 -64.33
C SER A 273 -8.17 -11.53 -64.21
N ALA A 274 -8.44 -10.94 -65.36
CA ALA A 274 -9.14 -9.67 -65.47
C ALA A 274 -10.59 -9.82 -64.96
N LYS A 275 -11.13 -8.68 -64.49
CA LYS A 275 -12.54 -8.36 -64.15
C LYS A 275 -12.96 -8.60 -62.69
N ASN A 276 -12.96 -7.53 -61.90
CA ASN A 276 -14.18 -6.75 -61.61
C ASN A 276 -13.84 -5.59 -60.67
N GLU A 277 -13.85 -4.36 -61.20
CA GLU A 277 -13.89 -3.15 -60.40
C GLU A 277 -15.24 -3.08 -59.66
N LYS A 278 -15.21 -3.32 -58.35
CA LYS A 278 -16.31 -2.89 -57.47
C LYS A 278 -16.00 -1.50 -56.95
N LYS A 279 -16.89 -0.56 -57.26
CA LYS A 279 -16.90 0.80 -56.72
C LYS A 279 -16.86 0.78 -55.19
N PRO A 280 -16.15 1.72 -54.54
CA PRO A 280 -16.15 1.84 -53.09
C PRO A 280 -17.54 2.22 -52.57
N PRO A 281 -17.98 1.70 -51.42
CA PRO A 281 -19.25 2.04 -50.82
C PRO A 281 -19.24 3.47 -50.29
N ASP A 282 -20.37 4.13 -50.45
CA ASP A 282 -20.60 5.54 -50.14
C ASP A 282 -20.73 5.73 -48.62
N ILE A 283 -19.64 6.17 -47.97
CA ILE A 283 -19.49 6.32 -46.52
C ILE A 283 -20.49 7.32 -45.91
N LYS A 284 -21.08 8.21 -46.73
CA LYS A 284 -22.01 9.24 -46.24
C LYS A 284 -23.40 8.73 -45.82
N LYS A 285 -23.81 7.52 -46.21
CA LYS A 285 -25.13 6.98 -45.81
C LYS A 285 -25.14 6.17 -44.51
N SER A 286 -23.98 5.81 -43.96
CA SER A 286 -23.92 5.04 -42.71
C SER A 286 -24.01 5.90 -41.45
N ILE A 287 -23.66 7.19 -41.53
CA ILE A 287 -23.59 8.10 -40.37
C ILE A 287 -24.97 8.73 -40.06
N GLU A 288 -25.89 8.79 -41.04
CA GLU A 288 -27.19 9.44 -40.89
C GLU A 288 -28.25 8.60 -40.16
N ASN A 289 -28.02 7.28 -40.03
CA ASN A 289 -28.97 6.35 -39.39
C ASN A 289 -28.74 6.17 -37.88
N ASP A 290 -27.54 6.46 -37.38
CA ASP A 290 -27.22 6.29 -35.95
C ASP A 290 -27.60 7.53 -35.11
N ILE A 291 -27.86 8.68 -35.74
CA ILE A 291 -28.26 9.91 -35.05
C ILE A 291 -29.78 9.96 -34.75
N LYS A 292 -30.61 9.08 -35.35
CA LYS A 292 -32.07 9.11 -35.22
C LYS A 292 -32.69 8.19 -34.15
N LYS A 293 -31.89 7.51 -33.30
CA LYS A 293 -32.42 6.54 -32.31
C LYS A 293 -32.34 6.96 -30.84
N THR A 294 -31.90 8.17 -30.53
CA THR A 294 -31.83 8.67 -29.14
C THR A 294 -32.76 9.87 -28.94
N SER A 295 -34.08 9.63 -29.02
CA SER A 295 -35.08 10.57 -28.51
C SER A 295 -36.32 9.83 -28.03
N VAL A 296 -36.26 9.31 -26.80
CA VAL A 296 -37.46 8.86 -26.06
C VAL A 296 -37.54 9.62 -24.73
N LYS A 297 -38.43 10.60 -24.74
CA LYS A 297 -39.31 11.08 -23.67
C LYS A 297 -38.85 10.87 -22.22
N ARG A 298 -38.40 11.95 -21.57
CA ARG A 298 -38.67 12.19 -20.14
C ARG A 298 -39.67 13.32 -20.00
N LYS A 299 -40.78 13.00 -19.33
CA LYS A 299 -41.91 13.86 -18.99
C LYS A 299 -41.47 14.97 -18.03
N THR A 300 -41.92 16.17 -18.35
CA THR A 300 -42.01 17.35 -17.49
C THR A 300 -42.85 17.08 -16.24
N ARG A 301 -42.42 17.66 -15.12
CA ARG A 301 -43.27 17.97 -13.97
C ARG A 301 -42.92 19.38 -13.52
N ASP A 302 -43.91 20.24 -13.63
CA ASP A 302 -43.96 21.64 -13.20
C ASP A 302 -43.77 21.74 -11.67
N GLU A 303 -42.93 22.66 -11.22
CA GLU A 303 -43.28 23.96 -10.59
C GLU A 303 -43.09 23.91 -9.06
N GLU A 304 -42.08 24.62 -8.57
CA GLU A 304 -42.26 25.62 -7.52
C GLU A 304 -41.03 26.55 -7.45
N LYS A 305 -41.29 27.84 -7.58
CA LYS A 305 -40.34 28.94 -7.44
C LYS A 305 -40.40 29.45 -6.01
N GLU A 306 -39.27 29.49 -5.32
CA GLU A 306 -39.07 30.40 -4.20
C GLU A 306 -37.87 31.31 -4.46
N GLU A 307 -38.06 32.59 -4.19
CA GLU A 307 -37.13 33.70 -4.38
C GLU A 307 -35.96 33.66 -3.37
N PRO A 308 -34.75 34.11 -3.72
CA PRO A 308 -33.65 34.21 -2.76
C PRO A 308 -33.74 35.53 -1.98
N LYS A 309 -33.85 35.42 -0.65
CA LYS A 309 -33.62 36.53 0.29
C LYS A 309 -32.23 36.42 0.91
N ASP A 310 -31.57 37.58 0.95
CA ASP A 310 -30.52 38.01 1.87
C ASP A 310 -29.24 37.17 2.01
N GLY A 311 -28.29 37.50 1.13
CA GLY A 311 -27.00 38.08 1.52
C GLY A 311 -26.44 37.73 2.89
N LYS A 312 -25.74 36.60 2.98
CA LYS A 312 -24.55 36.46 3.83
C LYS A 312 -23.41 35.93 2.97
N ARG A 313 -22.43 36.80 2.70
CA ARG A 313 -21.14 36.36 2.16
C ARG A 313 -20.52 35.41 3.18
N GLU A 314 -20.40 34.14 2.80
CA GLU A 314 -19.55 33.20 3.51
C GLU A 314 -18.09 33.69 3.44
N PRO A 315 -17.33 33.56 4.53
CA PRO A 315 -15.93 33.96 4.53
C PRO A 315 -15.16 33.06 3.56
N GLU A 316 -14.49 33.68 2.59
CA GLU A 316 -13.49 33.01 1.75
C GLU A 316 -12.50 32.28 2.68
N GLN A 317 -12.58 30.95 2.72
CA GLN A 317 -11.66 30.14 3.51
C GLN A 317 -10.31 30.17 2.80
N LYS A 318 -9.38 30.90 3.41
CA LYS A 318 -7.96 30.89 3.05
C LYS A 318 -7.49 29.43 3.07
N ILE A 319 -6.91 29.01 1.96
CA ILE A 319 -6.10 27.79 1.88
C ILE A 319 -4.96 27.99 2.89
N GLU A 320 -4.94 27.21 3.97
CA GLU A 320 -3.84 27.21 4.92
C GLU A 320 -2.66 26.49 4.25
N ASP A 321 -1.68 27.26 3.76
CA ASP A 321 -0.39 26.71 3.35
C ASP A 321 0.27 26.06 4.58
N PHE A 322 0.48 24.75 4.52
CA PHE A 322 1.09 23.96 5.62
C PHE A 322 2.61 24.13 5.72
N GLY A 323 3.16 25.24 5.21
CA GLY A 323 4.57 25.56 5.28
C GLY A 323 4.90 26.55 6.39
N PHE A 324 6.13 26.48 6.87
CA PHE A 324 6.69 27.43 7.82
C PHE A 324 7.15 28.69 7.10
N LYS A 325 6.87 29.86 7.68
CA LYS A 325 7.56 31.10 7.33
C LYS A 325 8.80 31.23 8.19
N ILE A 326 9.84 31.85 7.64
CA ILE A 326 11.12 32.05 8.33
C ILE A 326 10.91 32.86 9.63
N GLU A 327 9.93 33.75 9.66
CA GLU A 327 9.61 34.61 10.80
C GLU A 327 8.71 33.95 11.86
N ASP A 328 8.18 32.75 11.58
CA ASP A 328 7.30 32.06 12.51
C ASP A 328 8.05 31.71 13.81
N PRO A 329 7.35 31.76 14.96
CA PRO A 329 7.96 31.46 16.24
C PRO A 329 8.40 30.01 16.31
N ILE A 330 9.52 29.76 17.01
CA ILE A 330 10.14 28.42 17.05
C ILE A 330 9.24 27.33 17.66
N GLU A 331 8.22 27.72 18.43
CA GLU A 331 7.24 26.80 19.01
C GLU A 331 6.19 26.26 18.03
N GLU A 332 6.11 26.78 16.81
CA GLU A 332 5.28 26.20 15.76
C GLU A 332 5.89 24.91 15.18
N VAL A 333 7.19 24.67 15.45
CA VAL A 333 7.88 23.46 15.03
C VAL A 333 7.45 22.28 15.90
N ASP A 334 6.96 21.22 15.27
CA ASP A 334 6.52 20.01 15.97
C ASP A 334 7.62 19.42 16.87
N GLY A 335 7.26 19.14 18.11
CA GLY A 335 8.19 18.70 19.16
C GLY A 335 8.91 19.81 19.92
N ILE A 336 8.79 21.09 19.53
CA ILE A 336 9.32 22.24 20.30
C ILE A 336 8.21 22.83 21.18
N GLY A 337 8.00 22.23 22.35
CA GLY A 337 7.06 22.76 23.34
C GLY A 337 7.54 24.04 24.02
N LYS A 338 6.66 24.74 24.74
CA LYS A 338 6.94 26.03 25.44
C LYS A 338 8.23 26.03 26.28
N LYS A 339 8.55 24.92 26.95
CA LYS A 339 9.76 24.79 27.78
C LYS A 339 11.03 24.77 26.92
N THR A 340 11.01 24.01 25.83
CA THR A 340 12.09 23.92 24.83
C THR A 340 12.24 25.26 24.11
N GLY A 341 11.14 25.85 23.63
CA GLY A 341 11.15 27.16 22.97
C GLY A 341 11.70 28.26 23.87
N LYS A 342 11.39 28.24 25.18
CA LYS A 342 12.01 29.17 26.14
C LYS A 342 13.54 29.01 26.21
N LYS A 343 14.05 27.77 26.30
CA LYS A 343 15.50 27.51 26.34
C LYS A 343 16.21 27.91 25.05
N LEU A 344 15.61 27.64 23.89
CA LEU A 344 16.14 28.06 22.60
C LEU A 344 16.19 29.60 22.48
N ARG A 345 15.15 30.30 22.98
CA ARG A 345 15.15 31.78 23.04
C ARG A 345 16.23 32.37 23.95
N GLU A 346 16.55 31.71 25.05
CA GLU A 346 17.66 32.12 25.94
C GLU A 346 19.00 32.08 25.20
N LEU A 347 19.14 31.23 24.16
CA LEU A 347 20.29 31.13 23.27
C LEU A 347 20.18 31.94 21.98
N GLY A 348 19.17 32.83 21.88
CA GLY A 348 18.99 33.70 20.73
C GLY A 348 18.16 33.11 19.57
N ILE A 349 17.70 31.86 19.67
CA ILE A 349 16.85 31.23 18.66
C ILE A 349 15.38 31.55 18.93
N LYS A 350 14.82 32.52 18.21
CA LYS A 350 13.44 33.01 18.43
C LYS A 350 12.48 32.55 17.34
N THR A 351 12.99 32.44 16.12
CA THR A 351 12.22 32.12 14.91
C THR A 351 12.73 30.84 14.27
N ILE A 352 11.94 30.29 13.36
CA ILE A 352 12.33 29.15 12.52
C ILE A 352 13.59 29.48 11.71
N GLY A 353 13.69 30.70 11.18
CA GLY A 353 14.88 31.19 10.48
C GLY A 353 16.15 31.16 11.32
N ASP A 354 16.05 31.53 12.60
CA ASP A 354 17.20 31.47 13.52
C ASP A 354 17.68 30.02 13.69
N LEU A 355 16.75 29.07 13.84
CA LEU A 355 17.10 27.64 14.01
C LEU A 355 17.77 27.07 12.76
N ILE A 356 17.27 27.41 11.56
CA ILE A 356 17.82 26.92 10.30
C ILE A 356 19.26 27.40 10.10
N ASN A 357 19.56 28.65 10.46
CA ASN A 357 20.90 29.23 10.30
C ASN A 357 21.84 28.96 11.49
N ALA A 358 21.36 28.31 12.55
CA ALA A 358 22.15 28.10 13.75
C ALA A 358 23.26 27.06 13.55
N ASN A 359 24.39 27.29 14.21
CA ASN A 359 25.44 26.28 14.38
C ASN A 359 25.03 25.28 15.47
N ILE A 360 24.73 24.04 15.06
CA ILE A 360 24.23 22.99 15.97
C ILE A 360 25.24 22.65 17.07
N ASP A 361 26.54 22.73 16.79
CA ASP A 361 27.56 22.42 17.79
C ASP A 361 27.59 23.47 18.91
N GLU A 362 27.48 24.75 18.54
CA GLU A 362 27.39 25.86 19.51
C GLU A 362 26.10 25.81 20.33
N LEU A 363 24.96 25.52 19.69
CA LEU A 363 23.69 25.33 20.39
C LEU A 363 23.74 24.15 21.36
N THR A 364 24.37 23.05 20.96
CA THR A 364 24.53 21.88 21.84
C THR A 364 25.37 22.22 23.07
N GLN A 365 26.46 22.98 22.89
CA GLN A 365 27.28 23.46 24.00
C GLN A 365 26.50 24.41 24.92
N GLY A 366 25.69 25.31 24.35
CA GLY A 366 24.82 26.21 25.10
C GLY A 366 23.68 25.51 25.87
N LEU A 367 23.40 24.24 25.55
CA LEU A 367 22.36 23.41 26.16
C LEU A 367 22.93 22.26 27.00
N GLU A 368 24.20 22.33 27.42
CA GLU A 368 24.82 21.29 28.25
C GLU A 368 24.07 21.02 29.57
N ASP A 369 23.37 22.02 30.11
CA ASP A 369 22.52 21.88 31.31
C ASP A 369 21.14 21.25 31.02
N VAL A 370 20.80 21.05 29.76
CA VAL A 370 19.48 20.59 29.29
C VAL A 370 19.56 19.15 28.74
N THR A 371 19.33 18.18 29.62
CA THR A 371 19.46 16.75 29.28
C THR A 371 18.43 16.19 28.28
N TRP A 372 17.34 16.91 28.03
CA TRP A 372 16.25 16.46 27.14
C TRP A 372 16.34 17.01 25.71
N ILE A 373 17.35 17.84 25.41
CA ILE A 373 17.60 18.32 24.05
C ILE A 373 18.97 17.78 23.63
N SER A 374 18.96 16.77 22.76
CA SER A 374 20.20 16.20 22.22
C SER A 374 20.60 16.88 20.91
N LYS A 375 21.89 16.78 20.53
CA LYS A 375 22.39 17.23 19.22
C LYS A 375 21.55 16.67 18.06
N SER A 376 21.32 15.36 18.05
CA SER A 376 20.52 14.68 17.02
C SER A 376 19.08 15.24 16.93
N ARG A 377 18.50 15.65 18.05
CA ARG A 377 17.16 16.26 18.05
C ARG A 377 17.16 17.67 17.44
N LEU A 378 18.21 18.45 17.68
CA LEU A 378 18.39 19.75 17.04
C LEU A 378 18.56 19.61 15.51
N GLU A 379 19.34 18.62 15.06
CA GLU A 379 19.52 18.30 13.62
C GLU A 379 18.19 17.88 12.97
N GLU A 380 17.38 17.09 13.66
CA GLU A 380 16.05 16.68 13.20
C GLU A 380 15.13 17.90 13.00
N TRP A 381 15.09 18.82 13.98
CA TRP A 381 14.29 20.04 13.86
C TRP A 381 14.81 20.97 12.76
N GLN A 382 16.13 21.14 12.63
CA GLN A 382 16.73 21.97 11.57
C GLN A 382 16.38 21.41 10.18
N THR A 383 16.45 20.09 10.01
CA THR A 383 16.07 19.39 8.78
C THR A 383 14.58 19.51 8.48
N LEU A 384 13.73 19.32 9.50
CA LEU A 384 12.28 19.46 9.38
C LEU A 384 11.91 20.87 8.91
N CYS A 385 12.50 21.90 9.52
CA CYS A 385 12.24 23.29 9.17
C CYS A 385 12.71 23.60 7.75
N SER A 386 13.93 23.19 7.39
CA SER A 386 14.51 23.44 6.06
C SER A 386 13.71 22.82 4.92
N ASN A 387 13.09 21.66 5.16
CA ASN A 387 12.30 20.95 4.15
C ASN A 387 10.86 21.47 4.00
N ASN A 388 10.39 22.34 4.90
CA ASN A 388 8.99 22.79 4.94
C ASN A 388 8.86 24.33 4.94
N ILE A 389 9.90 25.07 4.52
CA ILE A 389 9.77 26.53 4.31
C ILE A 389 8.95 26.80 3.05
N ILE A 390 8.03 27.77 3.11
CA ILE A 390 7.28 28.30 1.96
C ILE A 390 7.71 29.70 1.54
#